data_AF-A0A1V5BAR1-F1
#
_entry.id   AF-A0A1V5BAR1-F1
#
_cell.length_a   1.000
_cell.length_b   1.000
_cell.length_c   1.000
_cell.angle_alpha   90.00
_cell.angle_beta   90.00
_cell.angle_gamma   90.00
#
_symmetry.space_group_name_H-M   'P 1'
#
loop_
_entity.id
_entity.type
_entity.pdbx_description
1 polymer ?
#
loop_
_entity_poly.entity_id
_entity_poly.type
_entity_poly.pdbx_seq_one_letter_code
_entity_poly.pdbx_strand_id
1 'polypeptide(L)'
;MKSTDRIGSLAVPDKPWRVQVSGKRAIREDPWRGRTYVAKFHPRATHAFRVDAPDSVAEEIDEALGRAAMYARSSESLGYPHALFRAHQDLKIPVQERNFTRLSLFEGLRAEGLNETEIRSALDYHEVLDGLSRR
;
A
#
# COMPACT_ATOMS: atom_id res chain seq x y z
N MET A 1 -9.99 10.06 -1.65
CA MET A 1 -9.23 9.64 -2.86
C MET A 1 -10.10 9.52 -4.12
N LYS A 2 -11.27 8.85 -4.08
CA LYS A 2 -12.14 8.68 -5.28
C LYS A 2 -12.55 9.98 -5.98
N SER A 3 -12.78 11.07 -5.23
CA SER A 3 -13.09 12.38 -5.81
C SER A 3 -11.90 12.98 -6.58
N THR A 4 -10.70 12.89 -6.02
CA THR A 4 -9.47 13.49 -6.58
C THR A 4 -9.01 12.80 -7.86
N ASP A 5 -9.15 11.47 -7.96
CA ASP A 5 -8.84 10.70 -9.17
C ASP A 5 -9.72 11.08 -10.36
N ARG A 6 -11.04 11.18 -10.11
CA ARG A 6 -12.01 11.59 -11.12
C ARG A 6 -11.77 13.02 -11.60
N ILE A 7 -11.52 13.95 -10.67
CA ILE A 7 -11.25 15.36 -11.00
C ILE A 7 -9.96 15.48 -11.81
N GLY A 8 -8.87 14.81 -11.40
CA GLY A 8 -7.59 14.84 -12.12
C GLY A 8 -7.72 14.28 -13.53
N SER A 9 -8.44 13.16 -13.69
CA SER A 9 -8.68 12.55 -15.00
C SER A 9 -9.60 13.40 -15.91
N LEU A 10 -10.48 14.24 -15.36
CA LEU A 10 -11.28 15.18 -16.17
C LEU A 10 -10.46 16.39 -16.63
N ALA A 11 -9.56 16.90 -15.78
CA ALA A 11 -8.71 18.03 -16.10
C ALA A 11 -7.62 17.67 -17.12
N VAL A 12 -7.09 16.44 -17.04
CA VAL A 12 -6.01 15.95 -17.90
C VAL A 12 -6.28 14.49 -18.32
N PRO A 13 -7.18 14.25 -19.29
CA PRO A 13 -7.66 12.90 -19.63
C PRO A 13 -6.62 11.99 -20.28
N ASP A 14 -5.75 12.55 -21.14
CA ASP A 14 -4.88 11.77 -22.02
C ASP A 14 -3.40 11.80 -21.62
N LYS A 15 -3.07 12.30 -20.43
CA LYS A 15 -1.69 12.35 -19.94
C LYS A 15 -1.59 11.86 -18.50
N PRO A 16 -0.44 11.30 -18.10
CA PRO A 16 -0.11 11.17 -16.69
C PRO A 16 -0.20 12.53 -16.00
N TRP A 17 -0.66 12.53 -14.75
CA TRP A 17 -0.86 13.77 -14.00
C TRP A 17 -0.54 13.57 -12.52
N ARG A 18 -0.24 14.67 -11.82
CA ARG A 18 -0.14 14.71 -10.37
C ARG A 18 -0.85 15.93 -9.81
N VAL A 19 -1.35 15.82 -8.58
CA VAL A 19 -1.87 16.94 -7.79
C VAL A 19 -1.27 16.84 -6.39
N GLN A 20 -0.63 17.90 -5.94
CA GLN A 20 -0.19 17.99 -4.55
C GLN A 20 -1.42 18.15 -3.64
N VAL A 21 -1.48 17.37 -2.58
CA VAL A 21 -2.53 17.49 -1.57
C VAL A 21 -1.95 18.08 -0.29
N SER A 22 -2.50 19.21 0.13
CA SER A 22 -2.23 19.80 1.43
C SER A 22 -3.00 19.02 2.50
N GLY A 23 -2.29 18.19 3.26
CA GLY A 23 -2.87 17.53 4.44
C GLY A 23 -3.16 18.56 5.54
N LYS A 24 -4.27 18.41 6.25
CA LYS A 24 -4.39 18.98 7.60
C LYS A 24 -3.26 18.35 8.43
N ARG A 25 -2.43 19.17 9.08
CA ARG A 25 -1.38 18.70 10.00
C ARG A 25 -2.04 17.79 11.04
N ALA A 26 -1.80 16.48 10.95
CA ALA A 26 -2.18 15.57 12.01
C ALA A 26 -1.33 15.91 13.23
N ILE A 27 -1.99 16.05 14.38
CA ILE A 27 -1.34 16.18 15.69
C ILE A 27 -0.74 14.80 16.01
N ARG A 28 0.42 14.48 15.44
CA ARG A 28 1.21 13.28 15.74
C ARG A 28 2.62 13.71 16.11
N GLU A 29 3.21 12.98 17.05
CA GLU A 29 4.44 13.33 17.78
C GLU A 29 5.69 13.50 16.92
N ASP A 30 5.65 13.11 15.64
CA ASP A 30 6.60 13.61 14.64
C ASP A 30 5.87 13.92 13.32
N PRO A 31 5.83 15.19 12.87
CA PRO A 31 5.23 15.53 11.59
C PRO A 31 6.07 14.96 10.45
N TRP A 32 5.44 14.18 9.58
CA TRP A 32 6.01 13.72 8.32
C TRP A 32 6.71 14.89 7.58
N ARG A 33 8.03 14.77 7.38
CA ARG A 33 8.86 15.76 6.67
C ARG A 33 8.87 15.49 5.17
N GLY A 34 7.74 15.73 4.54
CA GLY A 34 7.58 15.53 3.12
C GLY A 34 6.25 16.05 2.58
N ARG A 35 6.05 15.89 1.28
CA ARG A 35 4.84 16.32 0.57
C ARG A 35 4.07 15.11 0.06
N THR A 36 2.75 15.20 0.11
CA THR A 36 1.85 14.16 -0.41
C THR A 36 1.24 14.60 -1.74
N TYR A 37 1.19 13.67 -2.68
CA TYR A 37 0.64 13.84 -4.01
C TYR A 37 -0.38 12.74 -4.28
N VAL A 38 -1.33 13.04 -5.16
CA VAL A 38 -2.12 12.05 -5.88
C VAL A 38 -1.62 12.04 -7.31
N ALA A 39 -1.21 10.89 -7.82
CA ALA A 39 -0.62 10.76 -9.14
C ALA A 39 -1.25 9.62 -9.94
N LYS A 40 -1.49 9.86 -11.22
CA LYS A 40 -1.91 8.84 -12.18
C LYS A 40 -0.82 8.67 -13.23
N PHE A 41 -0.22 7.48 -13.27
CA PHE A 41 0.97 7.23 -14.09
C PHE A 41 0.66 6.84 -15.54
N HIS A 42 -0.59 6.48 -15.85
CA HIS A 42 -1.02 6.17 -17.21
C HIS A 42 -2.47 6.64 -17.44
N PRO A 43 -2.80 7.28 -18.58
CA PRO A 43 -4.13 7.84 -18.81
C PRO A 43 -5.24 6.78 -18.75
N ARG A 44 -4.97 5.59 -19.31
CA ARG A 44 -5.90 4.45 -19.32
C ARG A 44 -5.90 3.63 -18.01
N ALA A 45 -5.12 4.01 -17.00
CA ALA A 45 -5.19 3.35 -15.71
C ALA A 45 -6.54 3.59 -15.03
N THR A 46 -7.03 2.60 -14.28
CA THR A 46 -8.29 2.68 -13.56
C THR A 46 -8.20 3.42 -12.22
N HIS A 47 -6.97 3.68 -11.74
CA HIS A 47 -6.73 4.24 -10.43
C HIS A 47 -5.58 5.26 -10.43
N ALA A 48 -5.67 6.25 -9.56
CA ALA A 48 -4.55 7.09 -9.13
C ALA A 48 -4.00 6.63 -7.76
N PHE A 49 -2.72 6.89 -7.53
CA PHE A 49 -1.99 6.49 -6.33
C PHE A 49 -1.71 7.70 -5.43
N ARG A 50 -1.73 7.45 -4.12
CA ARG A 50 -1.10 8.35 -3.17
C ARG A 50 0.41 8.15 -3.24
N VAL A 51 1.15 9.24 -3.39
CA VAL A 51 2.62 9.25 -3.35
C VAL A 51 3.06 10.20 -2.26
N ASP A 52 3.76 9.69 -1.27
CA ASP A 52 4.41 10.50 -0.23
C ASP A 52 5.90 10.60 -0.59
N ALA A 53 6.37 11.83 -0.82
CA ALA A 53 7.76 12.09 -1.16
C ALA A 53 8.45 12.85 -0.02
N PRO A 54 9.64 12.43 0.42
CA PRO A 54 10.43 13.21 1.37
C PRO A 54 10.80 14.57 0.76
N ASP A 55 11.07 15.57 1.58
CA ASP A 55 11.36 16.93 1.11
C ASP A 55 12.53 16.99 0.10
N SER A 56 13.53 16.11 0.23
CA SER A 56 14.65 16.00 -0.70
C SER A 56 14.25 15.59 -2.13
N VAL A 57 13.14 14.88 -2.29
CA VAL A 57 12.61 14.46 -3.60
C VAL A 57 11.47 15.38 -4.05
N ALA A 58 10.84 16.08 -3.11
CA ALA A 58 9.67 16.91 -3.37
C ALA A 58 9.95 18.13 -4.28
N GLU A 59 11.21 18.57 -4.36
CA GLU A 59 11.66 19.63 -5.28
C GLU A 59 11.72 19.13 -6.73
N GLU A 60 12.11 17.87 -6.94
CA GLU A 60 12.25 17.22 -8.26
C GLU A 60 11.09 16.25 -8.58
N ILE A 61 9.94 16.45 -7.94
CA ILE A 61 8.83 15.49 -7.97
C ILE A 61 8.31 15.24 -9.39
N ASP A 62 8.29 16.26 -10.25
CA ASP A 62 7.84 16.10 -11.65
C ASP A 62 8.72 15.14 -12.42
N GLU A 63 10.04 15.25 -12.24
CA GLU A 63 11.00 14.37 -12.87
C GLU A 63 10.90 12.95 -12.30
N ALA A 64 10.84 12.82 -10.97
CA ALA A 64 10.72 11.53 -10.30
C ALA A 64 9.45 10.77 -10.75
N LEU A 65 8.30 11.45 -10.77
CA LEU A 65 7.03 10.83 -11.20
C LEU A 65 6.98 10.63 -12.72
N GLY A 66 7.63 11.50 -13.51
CA GLY A 66 7.78 11.33 -14.95
C GLY A 66 8.55 10.04 -15.28
N ARG A 67 9.69 9.82 -14.60
CA ARG A 67 10.46 8.57 -14.72
C ARG A 67 9.63 7.37 -14.27
N ALA A 68 8.91 7.45 -13.16
CA ALA A 68 8.02 6.38 -12.70
C ALA A 68 6.91 6.06 -13.73
N ALA A 69 6.34 7.07 -14.37
CA ALA A 69 5.32 6.92 -15.41
C ALA A 69 5.84 6.19 -16.66
N MET A 70 7.12 6.33 -17.00
CA MET A 70 7.74 5.58 -18.11
C MET A 70 7.69 4.07 -17.87
N TYR A 71 7.88 3.64 -16.62
CA TYR A 71 7.85 2.23 -16.21
C TYR A 71 6.44 1.70 -15.90
N ALA A 72 5.41 2.54 -15.99
CA ALA A 72 4.02 2.19 -15.71
C ALA A 72 3.21 1.80 -16.96
N ARG A 73 3.90 1.34 -18.01
CA ARG A 73 3.31 1.02 -19.33
C ARG A 73 3.27 -0.48 -19.66
N SER A 74 3.70 -1.33 -18.73
CA SER A 74 3.66 -2.79 -18.91
C SER A 74 2.21 -3.27 -19.12
N SER A 75 2.02 -4.21 -20.04
CA SER A 75 0.73 -4.86 -20.27
C SER A 75 0.26 -5.68 -19.06
N GLU A 76 1.19 -6.18 -18.24
CA GLU A 76 0.90 -6.91 -17.02
C GLU A 76 0.45 -5.99 -15.87
N SER A 77 0.81 -4.70 -15.94
CA SER A 77 0.56 -3.75 -14.86
C SER A 77 0.40 -2.32 -15.38
N LEU A 78 -0.69 -2.09 -16.12
CA LEU A 78 -0.94 -0.78 -16.72
C LEU A 78 -1.21 0.27 -15.65
N GLY A 79 -0.44 1.36 -15.66
CA GLY A 79 -0.56 2.44 -14.69
C GLY A 79 0.16 2.23 -13.37
N TYR A 80 0.89 1.13 -13.21
CA TYR A 80 1.67 0.84 -12.01
C TYR A 80 3.12 0.53 -12.38
N PRO A 81 4.14 1.16 -11.75
CA PRO A 81 5.53 0.93 -12.10
C PRO A 81 5.91 -0.56 -12.05
N HIS A 82 6.45 -1.09 -13.16
CA HIS A 82 6.64 -2.54 -13.33
C HIS A 82 7.54 -3.17 -12.26
N ALA A 83 8.55 -2.46 -11.76
CA ALA A 83 9.41 -2.95 -10.68
C ALA A 83 8.62 -3.22 -9.39
N LEU A 84 7.68 -2.34 -9.03
CA LEU A 84 6.81 -2.54 -7.86
C LEU A 84 5.81 -3.68 -8.10
N PHE A 85 5.31 -3.81 -9.33
CA PHE A 85 4.46 -4.95 -9.69
C PHE A 85 5.20 -6.28 -9.50
N ARG A 86 6.43 -6.39 -10.01
CA ARG A 86 7.26 -7.58 -9.85
C ARG A 86 7.52 -7.88 -8.37
N ALA A 87 7.95 -6.90 -7.60
CA ALA A 87 8.16 -7.07 -6.16
C ALA A 87 6.88 -7.53 -5.45
N HIS A 88 5.71 -7.00 -5.81
CA HIS A 88 4.44 -7.43 -5.24
C HIS A 88 4.09 -8.88 -5.61
N GLN A 89 4.32 -9.31 -6.85
CA GLN A 89 4.09 -10.70 -7.25
C GLN A 89 5.07 -11.66 -6.59
N ASP A 90 6.35 -11.27 -6.50
CA ASP A 90 7.42 -12.12 -5.95
C ASP A 90 7.28 -12.29 -4.42
N LEU A 91 6.76 -11.28 -3.70
CA LEU A 91 6.52 -11.32 -2.26
C LEU A 91 5.12 -11.85 -1.87
N LYS A 92 4.27 -12.16 -2.85
CA LYS A 92 2.91 -12.61 -2.57
C LYS A 92 2.94 -14.00 -1.96
N ILE A 93 2.56 -14.11 -0.69
CA ILE A 93 2.36 -15.40 -0.02
C ILE A 93 1.23 -16.17 -0.72
N PRO A 94 1.50 -17.32 -1.35
CA PRO A 94 0.48 -18.11 -2.02
C PRO A 94 -0.57 -18.64 -1.02
N VAL A 95 -1.79 -18.87 -1.50
CA VAL A 95 -2.88 -19.42 -0.68
C VAL A 95 -2.49 -20.78 -0.09
N GLN A 96 -1.77 -21.58 -0.86
CA GLN A 96 -1.27 -22.89 -0.47
C GLN A 96 -0.28 -22.79 0.69
N GLU A 97 0.73 -21.91 0.57
CA GLU A 97 1.72 -21.68 1.63
C GLU A 97 1.05 -21.16 2.89
N ARG A 98 0.15 -20.17 2.76
CA ARG A 98 -0.65 -19.67 3.88
C ARG A 98 -1.41 -20.79 4.59
N ASN A 99 -2.08 -21.66 3.83
CA ASN A 99 -2.88 -22.74 4.41
C ASN A 99 -1.99 -23.81 5.06
N PHE A 100 -0.89 -24.17 4.41
CA PHE A 100 0.08 -25.12 4.95
C PHE A 100 0.69 -24.60 6.25
N THR A 101 1.23 -23.37 6.26
CA THR A 101 1.78 -22.73 7.45
C THR A 101 0.76 -22.67 8.58
N ARG A 102 -0.50 -22.36 8.27
CA ARG A 102 -1.57 -22.35 9.27
C ARG A 102 -1.83 -23.74 9.85
N LEU A 103 -1.89 -24.78 9.02
CA LEU A 103 -2.10 -26.16 9.49
C LEU A 103 -0.91 -26.62 10.34
N SER A 104 0.32 -26.42 9.88
CA SER A 104 1.54 -26.78 10.62
C SER A 104 1.63 -26.07 11.96
N LEU A 105 1.25 -24.79 12.04
CA LEU A 105 1.17 -24.06 13.30
C LEU A 105 0.13 -24.69 14.26
N PHE A 106 -1.06 -25.01 13.76
CA PHE A 106 -2.12 -25.61 14.59
C PHE A 106 -1.74 -27.01 15.08
N GLU A 107 -1.08 -27.82 14.24
CA GLU A 107 -0.57 -29.13 14.63
C GLU A 107 0.51 -29.04 15.69
N GLY A 108 1.47 -28.12 15.53
CA GLY A 108 2.53 -27.88 16.53
C GLY A 108 1.96 -27.44 17.88
N LEU A 109 1.02 -26.49 17.89
CA LEU A 109 0.38 -26.04 19.13
C LEU A 109 -0.47 -27.14 19.79
N ARG A 110 -1.14 -27.98 18.99
CA ARG A 110 -1.86 -29.16 19.51
C ARG A 110 -0.90 -30.17 20.14
N ALA A 111 0.29 -30.35 19.58
CA ALA A 111 1.31 -31.24 20.15
C ALA A 111 1.83 -30.74 21.52
N GLU A 112 1.83 -29.43 21.74
CA GLU A 112 2.11 -28.79 23.03
C GLU A 112 0.92 -28.84 24.02
N GLY A 113 -0.19 -29.50 23.64
CA GLY A 113 -1.34 -29.72 24.51
C GLY A 113 -2.44 -28.65 24.45
N LEU A 114 -2.33 -27.67 23.54
CA LEU A 114 -3.36 -26.63 23.37
C LEU A 114 -4.56 -27.17 22.58
N ASN A 115 -5.76 -26.85 23.04
CA ASN A 115 -6.99 -27.16 22.31
C ASN A 115 -7.31 -26.09 21.25
N GLU A 116 -8.24 -26.40 20.34
CA GLU A 116 -8.55 -25.52 19.21
C GLU A 116 -9.09 -24.15 19.62
N THR A 117 -9.83 -24.08 20.73
CA THR A 117 -10.36 -22.83 21.27
C THR A 117 -9.23 -21.94 21.78
N GLU A 118 -8.30 -22.50 22.55
CA GLU A 118 -7.12 -21.79 23.06
C GLU A 118 -6.24 -21.25 21.94
N ILE A 119 -6.00 -22.05 20.90
CA ILE A 119 -5.22 -21.65 19.73
C ILE A 119 -5.91 -20.49 18.99
N ARG A 120 -7.22 -20.59 18.75
CA ARG A 120 -7.97 -19.55 18.02
C ARG A 120 -8.04 -18.25 18.81
N SER A 121 -8.23 -18.32 20.12
CA SER A 121 -8.22 -17.15 21.00
C SER A 121 -6.84 -16.48 21.04
N ALA A 122 -5.74 -17.23 21.08
CA ALA A 122 -4.38 -16.66 21.06
C ALA A 122 -4.03 -15.98 19.72
N LEU A 123 -4.64 -16.42 18.61
CA LEU A 123 -4.42 -15.87 17.28
C LEU A 123 -5.35 -14.68 16.96
N ASP A 124 -6.27 -14.32 17.85
CA ASP A 124 -7.06 -13.10 17.74
C ASP A 124 -6.25 -11.88 18.21
N TYR A 125 -5.30 -11.48 17.35
CA TYR A 125 -4.36 -10.41 17.65
C TYR A 125 -5.02 -9.03 17.80
N HIS A 126 -6.27 -8.86 17.33
CA HIS A 126 -7.00 -7.60 17.49
C HIS A 126 -7.35 -7.35 18.95
N GLU A 127 -7.78 -8.37 19.71
CA GLU A 127 -8.06 -8.23 21.15
C GLU A 127 -6.77 -7.95 21.95
N VAL A 128 -5.66 -8.56 21.56
CA VAL A 128 -4.35 -8.38 22.22
C VAL A 128 -3.79 -6.97 21.98
N LEU A 129 -3.84 -6.47 20.74
CA LEU A 129 -3.36 -5.13 20.41
C LEU A 129 -4.27 -4.02 20.95
N ASP A 130 -5.59 -4.21 20.90
CA ASP A 130 -6.55 -3.24 21.46
C ASP A 130 -6.45 -3.19 23.00
N GLY A 131 -6.13 -4.31 23.65
CA GLY A 131 -5.87 -4.37 25.08
C GLY A 131 -4.57 -3.66 25.51
N LEU A 132 -3.53 -3.69 24.67
CA LEU A 132 -2.27 -2.96 24.88
C LEU A 132 -2.42 -1.45 24.63
N SER A 133 -3.27 -1.04 23.68
CA SER A 133 -3.54 0.38 23.41
C SER A 133 -4.32 1.09 24.51
N ARG A 134 -4.85 0.36 25.50
CA ARG A 134 -5.63 0.90 26.64
C ARG A 134 -4.86 0.91 27.97
N ARG A 135 -3.54 0.62 27.95
CA ARG A 135 -2.67 0.70 29.14
C ARG A 135 -1.67 1.83 29.02
#